data_AF-A0A7K4S7C2-F1
#
_entry.id   AF-A0A7K4S7C2-F1
#
_cell.length_a   1.000
_cell.length_b   1.000
_cell.length_c   1.000
_cell.angle_alpha   90.00
_cell.angle_beta   90.00
_cell.angle_gamma   90.00
#
_symmetry.space_group_name_H-M   'P 1'
#
loop_
_entity.id
_entity.type
_entity.pdbx_description
1 polymer ?
#
loop_
_entity_poly.entity_id
_entity_poly.type
_entity_poly.pdbx_seq_one_letter_code
_entity_poly.pdbx_strand_id
1 'polypeptide(L)'
;MRVPNSVVLPVGTHVDCCQEEEVEEKRHDIMTKISAMLAERKRNLAHFINNLEGSEEPEFYVDQWEKLKEMESCTLTILNLVAVNCMNQHDIKRLEATILEHVKNEELFPEVVRVLPPIYRQVEAAIIGITQSEEMANHGMMDLQYLLSKLSQCKHLGSLGRELLRDILRYLHRIGLVVWYEEIKHLESTVFLQPTFLITMFKVSVQIRMIFSAGLELCS
;
A
#
# COMPACT_ATOMS: atom_id res chain seq x y z
N MET A 1 3.83 -3.77 7.11
CA MET A 1 2.43 -3.55 6.67
C MET A 1 2.18 -4.33 5.39
N ARG A 2 1.37 -5.39 5.46
CA ARG A 2 0.62 -5.87 4.29
C ARG A 2 -0.69 -5.08 4.28
N VAL A 3 -1.15 -4.64 3.11
CA VAL A 3 -2.44 -3.94 3.02
C VAL A 3 -3.53 -5.00 3.22
N PRO A 4 -4.34 -4.93 4.29
CA PRO A 4 -5.44 -5.88 4.49
C PRO A 4 -6.41 -5.75 3.31
N ASN A 5 -7.00 -6.87 2.90
CA ASN A 5 -7.92 -6.96 1.76
C ASN A 5 -7.29 -6.49 0.43
N SER A 6 -6.01 -6.84 0.21
CA SER A 6 -5.33 -6.56 -1.05
C SER A 6 -5.96 -7.37 -2.19
N VAL A 7 -6.23 -6.69 -3.31
CA VAL A 7 -6.65 -7.30 -4.56
C VAL A 7 -5.47 -7.25 -5.54
N VAL A 8 -5.13 -8.37 -6.16
CA VAL A 8 -4.05 -8.48 -7.14
C VAL A 8 -4.62 -8.90 -8.48
N LEU A 9 -4.30 -8.14 -9.52
CA LEU A 9 -4.59 -8.47 -10.90
C LEU A 9 -3.29 -8.93 -11.58
N PRO A 10 -3.09 -10.24 -11.82
CA PRO A 10 -1.96 -10.71 -12.60
C PRO A 10 -2.09 -10.24 -14.05
N VAL A 11 -0.99 -9.75 -14.64
CA VAL A 11 -0.96 -9.34 -16.05
C VAL A 11 0.15 -10.12 -16.75
N GLY A 12 -0.24 -10.93 -17.73
CA GLY A 12 0.68 -11.61 -18.63
C GLY A 12 0.98 -10.73 -19.83
N THR A 13 2.25 -10.41 -20.06
CA THR A 13 2.69 -9.59 -21.19
C THR A 13 3.26 -10.47 -22.31
N HIS A 14 3.47 -9.89 -23.49
CA HIS A 14 4.10 -10.55 -24.64
C HIS A 14 3.27 -11.67 -25.29
N VAL A 15 1.93 -11.49 -25.33
CA VAL A 15 1.02 -12.43 -26.01
C VAL A 15 1.36 -12.61 -27.50
N ASP A 16 1.95 -11.59 -28.13
CA ASP A 16 2.45 -11.62 -29.51
C ASP A 16 3.55 -12.66 -29.75
N CYS A 17 4.22 -13.11 -28.70
CA CYS A 17 5.28 -14.13 -28.78
C CYS A 17 4.76 -15.56 -28.54
N CYS A 18 3.45 -15.76 -28.37
CA CYS A 18 2.85 -17.05 -28.04
C CYS A 18 1.66 -17.35 -28.97
N GLN A 19 1.39 -18.63 -29.19
CA GLN A 19 0.14 -19.04 -29.85
C GLN A 19 -1.04 -18.94 -28.87
N GLU A 20 -2.27 -18.80 -29.37
CA GLU A 20 -3.46 -18.64 -28.53
C GLU A 20 -3.64 -19.81 -27.53
N GLU A 21 -3.40 -21.04 -28.00
CA GLU A 21 -3.43 -22.25 -27.17
C GLU A 21 -2.38 -22.21 -26.04
N GLU A 22 -1.17 -21.73 -26.34
CA GLU A 22 -0.07 -21.60 -25.38
C GLU A 22 -0.37 -20.53 -24.33
N VAL A 23 -1.02 -19.44 -24.72
CA VAL A 23 -1.45 -18.38 -23.79
C VAL A 23 -2.46 -18.92 -22.80
N GLU A 24 -3.45 -19.69 -23.27
CA GLU A 24 -4.46 -20.29 -22.39
C GLU A 24 -3.87 -21.37 -21.47
N GLU A 25 -2.96 -22.21 -21.96
CA GLU A 25 -2.26 -23.19 -21.15
C GLU A 25 -1.46 -22.50 -20.02
N LYS A 26 -0.65 -21.50 -20.36
CA LYS A 26 0.14 -20.73 -19.39
C LYS A 26 -0.76 -20.01 -18.39
N ARG A 27 -1.86 -19.43 -18.86
CA ARG A 27 -2.84 -18.76 -17.99
C ARG A 27 -3.40 -19.74 -16.95
N HIS A 28 -3.79 -20.94 -17.39
CA HIS A 28 -4.33 -21.96 -16.51
C HIS A 28 -3.29 -22.47 -15.51
N ASP A 29 -2.07 -22.76 -15.95
CA ASP A 29 -0.96 -23.21 -15.10
C ASP A 29 -0.61 -22.17 -14.02
N ILE A 30 -0.49 -20.90 -14.41
CA ILE A 30 -0.19 -19.79 -13.50
C ILE A 30 -1.29 -19.66 -12.44
N MET A 31 -2.56 -19.64 -12.84
CA MET A 31 -3.67 -19.52 -11.90
C MET A 31 -3.77 -20.72 -10.95
N THR A 32 -3.47 -21.92 -11.44
CA THR A 32 -3.42 -23.15 -10.64
C THR A 32 -2.31 -23.08 -9.59
N LYS A 33 -1.10 -22.68 -10.01
CA LYS A 33 0.04 -22.50 -9.09
C LYS A 33 -0.23 -21.45 -8.03
N ILE A 34 -0.80 -20.30 -8.40
CA ILE A 34 -1.18 -19.26 -7.44
C ILE A 34 -2.18 -19.80 -6.43
N SER A 35 -3.20 -20.53 -6.88
CA SER A 35 -4.21 -21.13 -6.00
C SER A 35 -3.60 -22.15 -5.04
N ALA A 36 -2.68 -22.99 -5.52
CA ALA A 36 -1.96 -23.94 -4.70
C ALA A 36 -1.09 -23.24 -3.63
N MET A 37 -0.35 -22.20 -4.01
CA MET A 37 0.46 -21.40 -3.08
C MET A 37 -0.38 -20.72 -1.99
N LEU A 38 -1.56 -20.20 -2.34
CA LEU A 38 -2.48 -19.60 -1.37
C LEU A 38 -3.05 -20.63 -0.40
N ALA A 39 -3.46 -21.79 -0.91
CA ALA A 39 -3.98 -22.89 -0.09
C ALA A 39 -2.91 -23.44 0.85
N GLU A 40 -1.69 -23.62 0.37
CA GLU A 40 -0.55 -24.04 1.17
C GLU A 40 -0.22 -23.03 2.28
N ARG A 41 -0.13 -21.74 1.92
CA ARG A 41 0.11 -20.68 2.91
C ARG A 41 -0.97 -20.64 3.98
N LYS A 42 -2.25 -20.78 3.61
CA LYS A 42 -3.36 -20.84 4.57
C LYS A 42 -3.23 -22.05 5.50
N ARG A 43 -2.93 -23.23 4.94
CA ARG A 43 -2.72 -24.46 5.71
C ARG A 43 -1.57 -24.31 6.70
N ASN A 44 -0.45 -23.75 6.26
CA ASN A 44 0.72 -23.55 7.10
C ASN A 44 0.40 -22.59 8.26
N LEU A 45 -0.26 -21.46 7.99
CA LEU A 45 -0.69 -20.53 9.03
C LEU A 45 -1.63 -21.20 10.05
N ALA A 46 -2.65 -21.90 9.59
CA ALA A 46 -3.58 -22.61 10.47
C ALA A 46 -2.87 -23.67 11.32
N HIS A 47 -1.92 -24.41 10.75
CA HIS A 47 -1.11 -25.38 11.48
C HIS A 47 -0.24 -24.71 12.57
N PHE A 48 0.41 -23.59 12.25
CA PHE A 48 1.19 -22.84 13.25
C PHE A 48 0.31 -22.29 14.38
N ILE A 49 -0.87 -21.76 14.05
CA ILE A 49 -1.83 -21.26 15.06
C ILE A 49 -2.25 -22.40 15.99
N ASN A 50 -2.68 -23.54 15.43
CA ASN A 50 -3.10 -24.70 16.23
C ASN A 50 -1.98 -25.25 17.12
N ASN A 51 -0.74 -25.28 16.63
CA ASN A 51 0.40 -25.77 17.41
C ASN A 51 0.75 -24.85 18.59
N LEU A 52 0.61 -23.54 18.43
CA LEU A 52 0.87 -22.58 19.50
C LEU A 52 -0.27 -22.59 20.53
N GLU A 53 -1.53 -22.69 20.07
CA GLU A 53 -2.69 -22.82 20.95
C GLU A 53 -2.68 -24.11 21.78
N GLY A 54 -2.17 -25.21 21.22
CA GLY A 54 -2.04 -26.50 21.90
C GLY A 54 -0.75 -26.70 22.69
N SER A 55 0.09 -25.67 22.85
CA SER A 55 1.35 -25.78 23.59
C SER A 55 1.13 -25.88 25.11
N GLU A 56 2.11 -26.42 25.84
CA GLU A 56 2.02 -26.58 27.31
C GLU A 56 1.94 -25.24 28.05
N GLU A 57 2.39 -24.14 27.43
CA GLU A 57 2.40 -22.80 28.01
C GLU A 57 1.84 -21.73 27.03
N PRO A 58 0.53 -21.76 26.71
CA PRO A 58 -0.07 -20.89 25.69
C PRO A 58 0.02 -19.39 26.01
N GLU A 59 0.08 -19.06 27.30
CA GLU A 59 0.10 -17.70 27.84
C GLU A 59 1.36 -16.90 27.41
N PHE A 60 2.48 -17.58 27.15
CA PHE A 60 3.71 -16.93 26.68
C PHE A 60 3.71 -16.63 25.18
N TYR A 61 2.76 -17.20 24.43
CA TYR A 61 2.70 -17.09 22.96
C TYR A 61 1.53 -16.25 22.46
N VAL A 62 0.77 -15.60 23.35
CA VAL A 62 -0.40 -14.77 23.02
C VAL A 62 -0.10 -13.78 21.90
N ASP A 63 0.93 -12.95 22.08
CA ASP A 63 1.34 -11.95 21.07
C ASP A 63 1.70 -12.59 19.72
N GLN A 64 2.25 -13.80 19.72
CA GLN A 64 2.71 -14.48 18.50
C GLN A 64 1.54 -15.06 17.71
N TRP A 65 0.60 -15.75 18.37
CA TRP A 65 -0.55 -16.29 17.65
C TRP A 65 -1.60 -15.23 17.33
N GLU A 66 -1.75 -14.15 18.12
CA GLU A 66 -2.56 -12.99 17.73
C GLU A 66 -2.05 -12.38 16.41
N LYS A 67 -0.74 -12.19 16.29
CA LYS A 67 -0.13 -11.73 15.04
C LYS A 67 -0.34 -12.70 13.87
N LEU A 68 -0.31 -14.01 14.12
CA LEU A 68 -0.61 -15.01 13.09
C LEU A 68 -2.09 -15.00 12.69
N LYS A 69 -3.01 -14.79 13.63
CA LYS A 69 -4.45 -14.60 13.34
C LYS A 69 -4.69 -13.33 12.53
N GLU A 70 -3.98 -12.24 12.86
CA GLU A 70 -4.02 -11.01 12.05
C GLU A 70 -3.51 -11.29 10.62
N MET A 71 -2.41 -12.03 10.48
CA MET A 71 -1.88 -12.45 9.18
C MET A 71 -2.81 -13.40 8.41
N GLU A 72 -3.56 -14.25 9.09
CA GLU A 72 -4.58 -15.13 8.52
C GLU A 72 -5.82 -14.33 8.07
N SER A 73 -6.21 -13.32 8.84
CA SER A 73 -7.32 -12.42 8.52
C SER A 73 -7.04 -11.53 7.30
N CYS A 74 -5.77 -11.32 6.97
CA CYS A 74 -5.37 -10.60 5.76
C CYS A 74 -5.55 -11.48 4.52
N THR A 75 -6.74 -11.45 3.92
CA THR A 75 -7.05 -12.17 2.68
C THR A 75 -6.47 -11.45 1.47
N LEU A 76 -5.75 -12.21 0.63
CA LEU A 76 -5.29 -11.76 -0.68
C LEU A 76 -6.27 -12.26 -1.74
N THR A 77 -6.95 -11.36 -2.43
CA THR A 77 -7.86 -11.71 -3.53
C THR A 77 -7.10 -11.65 -4.84
N ILE A 78 -6.98 -12.79 -5.53
CA ILE A 78 -6.34 -12.84 -6.85
C ILE A 78 -7.43 -12.86 -7.92
N LEU A 79 -7.38 -11.88 -8.82
CA LEU A 79 -8.25 -11.82 -9.99
C LEU A 79 -7.67 -12.69 -11.12
N ASN A 80 -8.50 -12.97 -12.13
CA ASN A 80 -8.07 -13.72 -13.30
C ASN A 80 -6.97 -12.96 -14.06
N LEU A 81 -5.95 -13.70 -14.50
CA LEU A 81 -4.85 -13.14 -15.27
C LEU A 81 -5.35 -12.51 -16.57
N VAL A 82 -4.93 -11.27 -16.82
CA VAL A 82 -5.20 -10.54 -18.07
C VAL A 82 -3.99 -10.66 -18.97
N ALA A 83 -4.18 -11.24 -20.15
CA ALA A 83 -3.14 -11.37 -21.16
C ALA A 83 -3.16 -10.13 -22.08
N VAL A 84 -1.99 -9.51 -22.30
CA VAL A 84 -1.83 -8.30 -23.11
C VAL A 84 -0.66 -8.39 -24.08
N ASN A 85 -0.88 -7.96 -25.32
CA ASN A 85 0.18 -7.56 -26.22
C ASN A 85 0.53 -6.08 -25.98
N CYS A 86 1.72 -5.82 -25.44
CA CYS A 86 2.17 -4.46 -25.10
C CYS A 86 2.39 -3.56 -26.32
N MET A 87 2.55 -4.14 -27.51
CA MET A 87 2.68 -3.40 -28.77
C MET A 87 1.32 -3.03 -29.37
N ASN A 88 0.22 -3.59 -28.85
CA ASN A 88 -1.13 -3.33 -29.32
C ASN A 88 -1.85 -2.35 -28.38
N GLN A 89 -2.10 -1.13 -28.87
CA GLN A 89 -2.81 -0.11 -28.10
C GLN A 89 -4.24 -0.54 -27.70
N HIS A 90 -4.90 -1.41 -28.47
CA HIS A 90 -6.22 -1.93 -28.12
C HIS A 90 -6.16 -2.80 -26.85
N ASP A 91 -5.13 -3.64 -26.72
CA ASP A 91 -4.95 -4.50 -25.54
C ASP A 91 -4.63 -3.66 -24.30
N ILE A 92 -3.87 -2.58 -24.43
CA ILE A 92 -3.63 -1.63 -23.35
C ILE A 92 -4.94 -0.96 -22.91
N LYS A 93 -5.77 -0.51 -23.86
CA LYS A 93 -7.09 0.06 -23.55
C LYS A 93 -8.03 -0.96 -22.89
N ARG A 94 -7.96 -2.23 -23.30
CA ARG A 94 -8.69 -3.32 -22.67
C ARG A 94 -8.25 -3.50 -21.22
N LEU A 95 -6.95 -3.54 -20.96
CA LEU A 95 -6.40 -3.62 -19.60
C LEU A 95 -6.84 -2.43 -18.74
N GLU A 96 -6.77 -1.22 -19.28
CA GLU A 96 -7.26 -0.02 -18.59
C GLU A 96 -8.76 -0.14 -18.23
N ALA A 97 -9.60 -0.57 -19.17
CA ALA A 97 -11.01 -0.78 -18.93
C ALA A 97 -11.26 -1.84 -17.84
N THR A 98 -10.53 -2.96 -17.87
CA THR A 98 -10.61 -4.01 -16.85
C THR A 98 -10.19 -3.51 -15.47
N ILE A 99 -9.11 -2.72 -15.38
CA ILE A 99 -8.70 -2.10 -14.11
C ILE A 99 -9.81 -1.17 -13.60
N LEU A 100 -10.36 -0.31 -14.48
CA LEU A 100 -11.42 0.63 -14.13
C LEU A 100 -12.72 -0.06 -13.68
N GLU A 101 -13.04 -1.21 -14.26
CA GLU A 101 -14.16 -2.05 -13.85
C GLU A 101 -13.93 -2.62 -12.44
N HIS A 102 -12.74 -3.19 -12.20
CA HIS A 102 -12.42 -3.80 -10.91
C HIS A 102 -12.37 -2.78 -9.77
N VAL A 103 -11.76 -1.60 -9.96
CA VAL A 103 -11.67 -0.58 -8.89
C VAL A 103 -13.03 0.00 -8.51
N LYS A 104 -14.05 -0.13 -9.36
CA LYS A 104 -15.43 0.29 -9.09
C LYS A 104 -16.28 -0.82 -8.47
N ASN A 105 -15.78 -2.04 -8.42
CA ASN A 105 -16.51 -3.17 -7.87
C ASN A 105 -16.57 -3.06 -6.33
N GLU A 106 -17.78 -2.88 -5.80
CA GLU A 106 -18.04 -2.71 -4.36
C GLU A 106 -17.74 -3.97 -3.54
N GLU A 107 -17.79 -5.16 -4.14
CA GLU A 107 -17.43 -6.41 -3.47
C GLU A 107 -15.90 -6.52 -3.28
N LEU A 108 -15.13 -6.09 -4.28
CA LEU A 108 -13.67 -6.06 -4.22
C LEU A 108 -13.15 -4.89 -3.38
N PHE A 109 -13.79 -3.74 -3.48
CA PHE A 109 -13.42 -2.51 -2.80
C PHE A 109 -14.64 -1.85 -2.13
N PRO A 110 -15.04 -2.33 -0.93
CA PRO A 110 -16.20 -1.77 -0.21
C PRO A 110 -16.08 -0.28 0.12
N GLU A 111 -14.84 0.23 0.21
CA GLU A 111 -14.59 1.64 0.51
C GLU A 111 -14.89 2.56 -0.68
N VAL A 112 -15.14 2.04 -1.89
CA VAL A 112 -15.37 2.87 -3.09
C VAL A 112 -16.68 3.66 -3.02
N VAL A 113 -17.68 3.13 -2.31
CA VAL A 113 -18.98 3.80 -2.09
C VAL A 113 -18.96 4.74 -0.87
N ARG A 114 -17.87 4.75 -0.10
CA ARG A 114 -17.79 5.58 1.10
C ARG A 114 -17.68 7.04 0.72
N VAL A 115 -18.71 7.81 1.04
CA VAL A 115 -18.69 9.27 0.88
C VAL A 115 -17.87 9.88 2.02
N LEU A 116 -16.75 10.51 1.67
CA LEU A 116 -15.96 11.26 2.63
C LEU A 116 -16.60 12.62 2.92
N PRO A 117 -16.56 13.08 4.18
CA PRO A 117 -16.98 14.43 4.51
C PRO A 117 -16.22 15.48 3.69
N PRO A 118 -16.86 16.58 3.23
CA PRO A 118 -16.22 17.59 2.38
C PRO A 118 -14.91 18.16 2.93
N ILE A 119 -14.78 18.21 4.26
CA ILE A 119 -13.58 18.70 4.94
C ILE A 119 -12.32 17.89 4.60
N TYR A 120 -12.43 16.59 4.31
CA TYR A 120 -11.29 15.75 3.92
C TYR A 120 -10.69 16.23 2.60
N ARG A 121 -11.54 16.49 1.60
CA ARG A 121 -11.11 17.05 0.31
C ARG A 121 -10.57 18.46 0.43
N GLN A 122 -11.12 19.28 1.34
CA GLN A 122 -10.62 20.63 1.58
C GLN A 122 -9.22 20.62 2.20
N VAL A 123 -8.98 19.73 3.18
CA VAL A 123 -7.65 19.53 3.77
C VAL A 123 -6.67 18.97 2.74
N GLU A 124 -7.08 17.98 1.95
CA GLU A 124 -6.27 17.44 0.85
C GLU A 124 -5.85 18.53 -0.13
N ALA A 125 -6.80 19.33 -0.64
CA ALA A 125 -6.51 20.42 -1.57
C ALA A 125 -5.59 21.48 -0.94
N ALA A 126 -5.77 21.80 0.34
CA ALA A 126 -4.90 22.71 1.06
C ALA A 126 -3.46 22.15 1.20
N ILE A 127 -3.31 20.86 1.53
CA ILE A 127 -2.00 20.18 1.58
C ILE A 127 -1.34 20.18 0.20
N ILE A 128 -2.08 19.90 -0.87
CA ILE A 128 -1.55 19.97 -2.24
C ILE A 128 -1.08 21.39 -2.56
N GLY A 129 -1.87 22.42 -2.22
CA GLY A 129 -1.47 23.82 -2.39
C GLY A 129 -0.21 24.18 -1.60
N ILE A 130 -0.06 23.68 -0.37
CA ILE A 130 1.14 23.87 0.46
C ILE A 130 2.34 23.21 -0.23
N THR A 131 2.21 21.97 -0.71
CA THR A 131 3.30 21.22 -1.38
C THR A 131 3.79 21.80 -2.69
N GLN A 132 2.96 22.60 -3.35
CA GLN A 132 3.30 23.29 -4.60
C GLN A 132 3.90 24.70 -4.37
N SER A 133 3.90 25.20 -3.14
CA SER A 133 4.44 26.52 -2.82
C SER A 133 5.96 26.50 -2.62
N GLU A 134 6.65 27.58 -3.02
CA GLU A 134 8.11 27.72 -2.87
C GLU A 134 8.59 27.79 -1.41
N GLU A 135 7.68 27.94 -0.42
CA GLU A 135 8.01 27.96 1.01
C GLU A 135 8.53 26.60 1.55
N MET A 136 8.43 25.52 0.78
CA MET A 136 8.85 24.18 1.20
C MET A 136 10.32 23.86 0.94
N ALA A 137 11.21 24.64 1.54
CA ALA A 137 12.66 24.36 1.56
C ALA A 137 13.03 23.10 2.38
N ASN A 138 12.10 22.54 3.17
CA ASN A 138 12.34 21.45 4.13
C ASN A 138 11.85 20.08 3.64
N HIS A 139 12.20 19.68 2.42
CA HIS A 139 12.09 18.27 1.97
C HIS A 139 10.71 17.60 2.11
N GLY A 140 9.62 18.37 2.03
CA GLY A 140 8.29 17.78 2.20
C GLY A 140 7.85 17.55 3.64
N MET A 141 8.64 17.91 4.66
CA MET A 141 8.35 17.63 6.07
C MET A 141 7.76 18.84 6.77
N MET A 142 6.76 18.61 7.62
CA MET A 142 6.10 19.67 8.36
C MET A 142 5.71 19.19 9.77
N ASP A 143 5.95 20.04 10.76
CA ASP A 143 5.44 19.81 12.12
C ASP A 143 3.91 19.82 12.13
N LEU A 144 3.29 18.91 12.88
CA LEU A 144 1.84 18.72 12.93
C LEU A 144 1.12 19.96 13.46
N GLN A 145 1.68 20.64 14.47
CA GLN A 145 1.10 21.86 15.01
C GLN A 145 1.20 23.01 14.01
N TYR A 146 2.34 23.12 13.33
CA TYR A 146 2.52 24.11 12.28
C TYR A 146 1.58 23.87 11.09
N LEU A 147 1.44 22.61 10.65
CA LEU A 147 0.49 22.22 9.61
C LEU A 147 -0.93 22.61 9.99
N LEU A 148 -1.36 22.29 11.22
CA LEU A 148 -2.68 22.69 11.72
C LEU A 148 -2.86 24.21 11.64
N SER A 149 -1.87 24.98 12.08
CA SER A 149 -1.94 26.45 12.04
C SER A 149 -2.08 27.01 10.63
N LYS A 150 -1.37 26.43 9.65
CA LYS A 150 -1.45 26.82 8.23
C LYS A 150 -2.82 26.44 7.65
N LEU A 151 -3.31 25.24 7.95
CA LEU A 151 -4.63 24.79 7.50
C LEU A 151 -5.75 25.66 8.08
N SER A 152 -5.67 26.05 9.36
CA SER A 152 -6.68 26.92 9.98
C SER A 152 -6.76 28.33 9.36
N GLN A 153 -5.72 28.77 8.64
CA GLN A 153 -5.76 30.04 7.90
C GLN A 153 -6.54 29.94 6.58
N CYS A 154 -6.81 28.73 6.08
CA CYS A 154 -7.62 28.54 4.89
C CYS A 154 -9.10 28.83 5.18
N LYS A 155 -9.77 29.56 4.28
CA LYS A 155 -11.16 30.07 4.44
C LYS A 155 -12.20 29.04 4.89
N HIS A 156 -11.99 27.75 4.62
CA HIS A 156 -12.95 26.68 4.92
C HIS A 156 -12.52 25.77 6.09
N LEU A 157 -11.36 26.01 6.69
CA LEU A 157 -10.74 25.12 7.68
C LEU A 157 -10.49 25.82 9.03
N GLY A 158 -11.06 27.01 9.24
CA GLY A 158 -10.87 27.78 10.48
C GLY A 158 -11.33 27.08 11.77
N SER A 159 -12.24 26.10 11.66
CA SER A 159 -12.71 25.26 12.78
C SER A 159 -12.04 23.88 12.84
N LEU A 160 -11.01 23.62 12.02
CA LEU A 160 -10.31 22.35 12.00
C LEU A 160 -9.59 22.14 13.35
N GLY A 161 -10.06 21.15 14.11
CA GLY A 161 -9.43 20.74 15.37
C GLY A 161 -8.31 19.73 15.16
N ARG A 162 -7.46 19.56 16.19
CA ARG A 162 -6.35 18.59 16.17
C ARG A 162 -6.82 17.16 15.93
N GLU A 163 -7.82 16.70 16.67
CA GLU A 163 -8.30 15.30 16.56
C GLU A 163 -8.85 15.00 15.17
N LEU A 164 -9.65 15.91 14.62
CA LEU A 164 -10.16 15.76 13.25
C LEU A 164 -9.02 15.77 12.22
N LEU A 165 -8.00 16.62 12.40
CA LEU A 165 -6.82 16.59 11.53
C LEU A 165 -6.09 15.24 11.62
N ARG A 166 -5.95 14.64 12.81
CA ARG A 166 -5.34 13.30 12.95
C ARG A 166 -6.13 12.24 12.19
N ASP A 167 -7.45 12.24 12.30
CA ASP A 167 -8.31 11.31 11.55
C ASP A 167 -8.17 11.48 10.04
N ILE A 168 -8.09 12.72 9.57
CA ILE A 168 -7.85 13.02 8.15
C ILE A 168 -6.45 12.57 7.73
N LEU A 169 -5.41 12.81 8.54
CA LEU A 169 -4.05 12.40 8.23
C LEU A 169 -3.88 10.88 8.21
N ARG A 170 -4.56 10.13 9.10
CA ARG A 170 -4.61 8.65 9.03
C ARG A 170 -5.18 8.18 7.70
N TYR A 171 -6.26 8.81 7.25
CA TYR A 171 -6.85 8.52 5.95
C TYR A 171 -5.90 8.86 4.80
N LEU A 172 -5.33 10.08 4.79
CA LEU A 172 -4.39 10.53 3.76
C LEU A 172 -3.11 9.66 3.72
N HIS A 173 -2.68 9.16 4.87
CA HIS A 173 -1.60 8.20 5.00
C HIS A 173 -1.95 6.85 4.36
N ARG A 174 -3.15 6.33 4.65
CA ARG A 174 -3.64 5.06 4.09
C ARG A 174 -3.70 5.08 2.57
N ILE A 175 -4.08 6.20 1.96
CA ILE A 175 -4.10 6.37 0.49
C ILE A 175 -2.75 6.77 -0.11
N GLY A 176 -1.72 6.97 0.72
CA GLY A 176 -0.36 7.28 0.28
C GLY A 176 -0.13 8.72 -0.19
N LEU A 177 -1.05 9.65 0.10
CA LEU A 177 -0.89 11.07 -0.25
C LEU A 177 0.11 11.75 0.70
N VAL A 178 0.11 11.35 1.97
CA VAL A 178 1.11 11.77 2.98
C VAL A 178 1.71 10.54 3.66
N VAL A 179 2.81 10.73 4.38
CA VAL A 179 3.31 9.73 5.33
C VAL A 179 3.31 10.34 6.73
N TRP A 180 2.77 9.63 7.70
CA TRP A 180 2.75 10.06 9.09
C TRP A 180 2.89 8.85 10.01
N TYR A 181 3.95 8.84 10.83
CA TYR A 181 4.26 7.73 11.72
C TYR A 181 3.72 8.02 13.11
N GLU A 182 2.41 7.90 13.28
CA GLU A 182 1.72 8.18 14.54
C GLU A 182 2.22 7.32 15.71
N GLU A 183 2.62 6.08 15.45
CA GLU A 183 3.07 5.12 16.47
C GLU A 183 4.54 5.29 16.87
N ILE A 184 5.33 6.05 16.10
CA ILE A 184 6.75 6.28 16.36
C ILE A 184 6.89 7.60 17.12
N LYS A 185 7.12 7.54 18.44
CA LYS A 185 7.21 8.72 19.33
C LYS A 185 8.10 9.86 18.80
N HIS A 186 9.21 9.55 18.13
CA HIS A 186 10.12 10.57 17.59
C HIS A 186 9.64 11.23 16.29
N LEU A 187 8.65 10.64 15.64
CA LEU A 187 8.08 11.09 14.37
C LEU A 187 6.59 11.44 14.47
N GLU A 188 5.96 11.28 15.64
CA GLU A 188 4.53 11.52 15.84
C GLU A 188 4.12 12.97 15.54
N SER A 189 5.04 13.93 15.72
CA SER A 189 4.83 15.34 15.41
C SER A 189 5.22 15.72 13.98
N THR A 190 5.78 14.80 13.18
CA THR A 190 6.30 15.10 11.84
C THR A 190 5.44 14.47 10.76
N VAL A 191 4.86 15.30 9.90
CA VAL A 191 4.08 14.87 8.74
C VAL A 191 4.90 15.05 7.47
N PHE A 192 5.02 13.99 6.68
CA PHE A 192 5.69 14.00 5.39
C PHE A 192 4.63 14.22 4.29
N LEU A 193 4.52 15.46 3.85
CA LEU A 193 3.57 15.89 2.81
C LEU A 193 4.00 15.47 1.40
N GLN A 194 5.27 15.11 1.21
CA GLN A 194 5.80 14.58 -0.06
C GLN A 194 6.45 13.20 0.15
N PRO A 195 5.66 12.11 0.10
CA PRO A 195 6.17 10.75 0.30
C PRO A 195 7.30 10.35 -0.67
N THR A 196 7.34 10.94 -1.87
CA THR A 196 8.36 10.68 -2.90
C THR A 196 9.77 11.03 -2.43
N PHE A 197 9.92 12.05 -1.59
CA PHE A 197 11.22 12.42 -1.01
C PHE A 197 11.74 11.29 -0.12
N LEU A 198 10.90 10.76 0.76
CA LEU A 198 11.22 9.68 1.67
C LEU A 198 11.58 8.38 0.93
N ILE A 199 10.84 8.05 -0.14
CA ILE A 199 11.19 6.94 -1.04
C ILE A 199 12.56 7.16 -1.68
N THR A 200 12.86 8.37 -2.14
CA THR A 200 14.15 8.71 -2.76
C THR A 200 15.30 8.56 -1.76
N MET A 201 15.13 9.07 -0.54
CA MET A 201 16.11 8.92 0.53
C MET A 201 16.38 7.45 0.89
N PHE A 202 15.34 6.62 0.97
CA PHE A 202 15.52 5.19 1.21
C PHE A 202 16.21 4.49 0.05
N LYS A 203 15.85 4.82 -1.20
CA LYS A 203 16.54 4.27 -2.38
C LYS A 203 18.04 4.57 -2.35
N VAL A 204 18.42 5.81 -2.07
CA VAL A 204 19.84 6.22 -1.95
C VAL A 204 20.53 5.45 -0.83
N SER A 205 19.89 5.34 0.34
CA SER A 205 20.46 4.65 1.51
C SER A 205 20.71 3.16 1.24
N VAL A 206 19.75 2.48 0.62
CA VAL A 206 19.88 1.07 0.23
C VAL A 206 20.97 0.91 -0.84
N GLN A 207 21.00 1.80 -1.84
CA GLN A 207 22.01 1.76 -2.89
C GLN A 207 23.42 1.93 -2.33
N ILE A 208 23.62 2.91 -1.44
CA ILE A 208 24.89 3.12 -0.74
C ILE A 208 25.29 1.87 0.03
N ARG A 209 24.36 1.28 0.81
CA ARG A 209 24.63 0.06 1.57
C ARG A 209 25.02 -1.13 0.68
N MET A 210 24.36 -1.29 -0.48
CA MET A 210 24.73 -2.34 -1.45
C MET A 210 26.11 -2.10 -2.05
N ILE A 211 26.47 -0.86 -2.39
CA ILE A 211 27.80 -0.50 -2.91
C ILE A 211 28.88 -0.78 -1.87
N PHE A 212 28.68 -0.41 -0.60
CA PHE A 212 29.63 -0.70 0.47
C PHE A 212 29.75 -2.20 0.77
N SER A 213 28.65 -2.95 0.68
CA SER A 213 28.69 -4.41 0.85
C SER A 213 29.43 -5.11 -0.29
N ALA A 214 29.26 -4.66 -1.53
CA ALA A 214 29.99 -5.19 -2.70
C ALA A 214 31.46 -4.76 -2.75
N GLY A 215 31.79 -3.56 -2.24
CA GLY A 215 33.17 -3.09 -2.14
C GLY A 215 34.02 -3.80 -1.08
N LEU A 216 33.37 -4.41 -0.07
CA LEU A 216 34.05 -5.24 0.93
C LEU A 216 34.36 -6.65 0.42
N GLU A 217 33.63 -7.17 -0.57
CA GLU A 217 33.90 -8.48 -1.20
C GLU A 217 35.03 -8.43 -2.25
N LEU A 218 35.38 -7.25 -2.76
CA LEU A 218 36.48 -7.06 -3.71
C LEU A 218 37.84 -6.74 -3.05
N CYS A 219 37.87 -6.63 -1.72
CA CYS A 219 39.09 -6.33 -0.94
C CYS A 219 39.46 -7.46 0.05
N SER A 220 38.94 -8.67 -0.14
CA SER A 220 39.29 -9.87 0.63
C SER A 220 39.79 -11.00 -0.27
#